data_AF-A0A1A2RC69-F1
#
_entry.id   AF-A0A1A2RC69-F1
#
_cell.length_a   1.000
_cell.length_b   1.000
_cell.length_c   1.000
_cell.angle_alpha   90.00
_cell.angle_beta   90.00
_cell.angle_gamma   90.00
#
_symmetry.space_group_name_H-M   'P 1'
#
loop_
_entity.id
_entity.type
_entity.pdbx_description
1 polymer ?
#
loop_
_entity_poly.entity_id
_entity_poly.type
_entity_poly.pdbx_seq_one_letter_code
_entity_poly.pdbx_strand_id
1 'polypeptide(L)'
;MSRARTNGRKSSPLADIVAAATLEEPRYPLDEQIEVVGETYHIKGIRRVFEEAGMPITESGVTLKSVRCILVPEPWNEHDPNAVAVMIGQNQVGYLAADLAASYTDGLQRIARLGYLATGEARVWVKSDDGIIRARVTILIPDASQFG
;
A
#
# COMPACT_ATOMS: atom_id res chain seq x y z
N MET A 1 18.02 -24.96 30.38
CA MET A 1 16.93 -25.10 29.40
C MET A 1 16.32 -23.72 29.16
N SER A 2 16.71 -23.06 28.06
CA SER A 2 16.30 -21.69 27.74
C SER A 2 14.94 -21.71 27.04
N ARG A 3 13.94 -21.02 27.60
CA ARG A 3 12.64 -20.81 26.96
C ARG A 3 12.79 -19.81 25.82
N ALA A 4 12.47 -20.24 24.61
CA ALA A 4 12.31 -19.35 23.47
C ALA A 4 11.22 -18.32 23.78
N ARG A 5 11.58 -17.03 23.73
CA ARG A 5 10.60 -15.93 23.74
C ARG A 5 9.90 -15.92 22.39
N THR A 6 8.64 -16.31 22.36
CA THR A 6 7.74 -16.03 21.24
C THR A 6 7.53 -14.52 21.16
N ASN A 7 8.20 -13.89 20.21
CA ASN A 7 8.06 -12.47 19.93
C ASN A 7 6.73 -12.29 19.19
N GLY A 8 5.64 -12.05 19.93
CA GLY A 8 4.32 -11.76 19.37
C GLY A 8 4.38 -10.47 18.57
N ARG A 9 4.56 -10.57 17.25
CA ARG A 9 4.41 -9.45 16.32
C ARG A 9 2.95 -8.99 16.41
N LYS A 10 2.71 -7.80 16.97
CA LYS A 10 1.44 -7.11 16.75
C LYS A 10 1.36 -6.77 15.27
N SER A 11 0.34 -7.26 14.59
CA SER A 11 -0.02 -6.87 13.22
C SER A 11 -0.32 -5.37 13.18
N SER A 12 -0.04 -4.73 12.04
CA SER A 12 -0.50 -3.36 11.80
C SER A 12 -2.03 -3.38 11.67
N PRO A 13 -2.77 -2.39 12.21
CA PRO A 13 -4.21 -2.28 11.99
C PRO A 13 -4.60 -2.36 10.50
N LEU A 14 -3.77 -1.77 9.62
CA LEU A 14 -3.95 -1.84 8.17
C LEU A 14 -3.81 -3.25 7.61
N ALA A 15 -2.86 -4.04 8.13
CA ALA A 15 -2.64 -5.42 7.70
C ALA A 15 -3.84 -6.31 8.10
N ASP A 16 -4.46 -6.03 9.25
CA ASP A 16 -5.64 -6.75 9.72
C ASP A 16 -6.89 -6.37 8.90
N ILE A 17 -7.05 -5.09 8.56
CA ILE A 17 -8.12 -4.62 7.67
C ILE A 17 -8.01 -5.30 6.30
N VAL A 18 -6.82 -5.33 5.71
CA VAL A 18 -6.59 -6.01 4.43
C VAL A 18 -6.89 -7.51 4.52
N ALA A 19 -6.54 -8.16 5.63
CA ALA A 19 -6.80 -9.59 5.81
C ALA A 19 -8.29 -9.93 5.98
N ALA A 20 -9.07 -9.02 6.55
CA ALA A 20 -10.48 -9.22 6.83
C ALA A 20 -11.40 -8.82 5.66
N ALA A 21 -10.96 -7.90 4.80
CA ALA A 21 -11.78 -7.37 3.72
C ALA A 21 -11.78 -8.25 2.46
N THR A 22 -12.85 -8.13 1.69
CA THR A 22 -12.90 -8.63 0.31
C THR A 22 -12.23 -7.60 -0.61
N LEU A 23 -11.23 -8.02 -1.37
CA LEU A 23 -10.60 -7.16 -2.37
C LEU A 23 -11.47 -7.13 -3.62
N GLU A 24 -11.87 -5.94 -4.06
CA GLU A 24 -12.53 -5.81 -5.37
C GLU A 24 -11.54 -6.17 -6.49
N GLU A 25 -12.06 -6.66 -7.61
CA GLU A 25 -11.29 -6.57 -8.85
C GLU A 25 -11.16 -5.09 -9.24
N PRO A 26 -10.01 -4.66 -9.81
CA PRO A 26 -9.83 -3.27 -10.18
C PRO A 26 -10.96 -2.81 -11.11
N ARG A 27 -11.56 -1.67 -10.80
CA ARG A 27 -12.50 -1.02 -11.73
C ARG A 27 -11.70 -0.50 -12.92
N TYR A 28 -12.30 -0.44 -14.10
CA TYR A 28 -11.61 0.04 -15.30
C TYR A 28 -12.35 1.26 -15.87
N PRO A 29 -11.62 2.21 -16.48
CA PRO A 29 -10.17 2.20 -16.74
C PRO A 29 -9.29 2.43 -15.49
N LEU A 30 -8.00 2.09 -15.59
CA LEU A 30 -6.94 2.49 -14.64
C LEU A 30 -6.18 3.68 -15.25
N ASP A 31 -6.87 4.80 -15.37
CA ASP A 31 -6.42 6.02 -16.05
C ASP A 31 -5.59 6.95 -15.18
N GLU A 32 -5.74 6.87 -13.85
CA GLU A 32 -4.96 7.68 -12.91
C GLU A 32 -3.61 7.04 -12.60
N GLN A 33 -2.53 7.72 -13.00
CA GLN A 33 -1.16 7.34 -12.66
C GLN A 33 -0.62 8.24 -11.54
N ILE A 34 -0.47 7.68 -10.35
CA ILE A 34 -0.19 8.44 -9.13
C ILE A 34 1.14 8.01 -8.52
N GLU A 35 1.99 8.98 -8.17
CA GLU A 35 3.13 8.74 -7.28
C GLU A 35 2.64 8.63 -5.83
N VAL A 36 2.99 7.52 -5.20
CA VAL A 36 2.76 7.30 -3.77
C VAL A 36 3.77 8.15 -2.99
N VAL A 37 3.36 8.63 -1.82
CA VAL A 37 4.21 9.42 -0.93
C VAL A 37 4.52 8.68 0.37
N GLY A 38 5.61 9.10 1.03
CA GLY A 38 6.00 8.60 2.35
C GLY A 38 6.73 7.26 2.32
N GLU A 39 7.18 6.78 1.16
CA GLU A 39 7.81 5.45 1.02
C GLU A 39 9.04 5.26 1.91
N THR A 40 9.75 6.35 2.21
CA THR A 40 10.91 6.38 3.11
C THR A 40 10.56 5.97 4.55
N TYR A 41 9.33 6.19 5.00
CA TYR A 41 8.82 5.74 6.30
C TYR A 41 8.36 4.27 6.27
N HIS A 42 8.12 3.72 5.07
CA HIS A 42 7.55 2.38 4.85
C HIS A 42 8.53 1.39 4.21
N ILE A 43 9.83 1.66 4.29
CA ILE A 43 10.90 0.80 3.75
C ILE A 43 10.83 -0.65 4.25
N LYS A 44 10.37 -0.88 5.49
CA LYS A 44 10.18 -2.24 6.00
C LYS A 44 9.11 -3.02 5.22
N GLY A 45 7.99 -2.37 4.90
CA GLY A 45 6.94 -2.97 4.08
C GLY A 45 7.41 -3.21 2.66
N ILE A 46 8.11 -2.25 2.06
CA ILE A 46 8.68 -2.38 0.71
C ILE A 46 9.66 -3.56 0.65
N ARG A 47 10.59 -3.68 1.62
CA ARG A 47 11.49 -4.84 1.69
C ARG A 47 10.73 -6.16 1.73
N ARG A 48 9.63 -6.21 2.48
CA ARG A 48 8.80 -7.41 2.62
C ARG A 48 8.10 -7.78 1.32
N VAL A 49 7.61 -6.80 0.56
CA VAL A 49 7.04 -7.02 -0.78
C VAL A 49 8.06 -7.69 -1.71
N PHE A 50 9.31 -7.25 -1.72
CA PHE A 50 10.37 -7.86 -2.54
C PHE A 50 10.81 -9.24 -2.04
N GLU A 51 10.85 -9.44 -0.72
CA GLU A 51 11.11 -10.74 -0.10
C GLU A 51 10.05 -11.77 -0.52
N GLU A 52 8.76 -11.40 -0.42
CA GLU A 52 7.62 -12.25 -0.78
C GLU A 52 7.55 -12.53 -2.28
N ALA A 53 8.00 -11.60 -3.11
CA ALA A 53 8.14 -11.79 -4.55
C ALA A 53 9.38 -12.63 -4.94
N GLY A 54 10.25 -12.99 -4.00
CA GLY A 54 11.51 -13.69 -4.28
C GLY A 54 12.49 -12.87 -5.12
N MET A 55 12.37 -11.54 -5.10
CA MET A 55 13.18 -10.63 -5.92
C MET A 55 14.16 -9.84 -5.04
N PRO A 56 15.44 -10.23 -4.97
CA PRO A 56 16.41 -9.55 -4.11
C PRO A 56 16.63 -8.10 -4.55
N ILE A 57 16.71 -7.21 -3.57
CA ILE A 57 17.05 -5.80 -3.80
C ILE A 57 18.54 -5.70 -4.11
N THR A 58 18.88 -5.04 -5.22
CA THR A 58 20.26 -4.87 -5.69
C THR A 58 20.67 -3.41 -5.74
N GLU A 59 21.96 -3.17 -5.94
CA GLU A 59 22.52 -1.82 -6.15
C GLU A 59 22.13 -1.20 -7.50
N SER A 60 21.94 -2.05 -8.52
CA SER A 60 21.41 -1.64 -9.83
C SER A 60 19.93 -1.27 -9.78
N GLY A 61 19.25 -1.62 -8.69
CA GLY A 61 17.81 -1.55 -8.54
C GLY A 61 17.06 -2.66 -9.26
N VAL A 62 15.83 -2.87 -8.81
CA VAL A 62 14.91 -3.91 -9.28
C VAL A 62 13.50 -3.33 -9.32
N THR A 63 12.66 -3.83 -10.24
CA THR A 63 11.28 -3.36 -10.42
C THR A 63 10.31 -4.53 -10.39
N LEU A 64 9.30 -4.43 -9.51
CA LEU A 64 8.07 -5.20 -9.62
C LEU A 64 7.08 -4.41 -10.48
N LYS A 65 6.51 -5.06 -11.49
CA LYS A 65 5.53 -4.46 -12.41
C LYS A 65 4.17 -5.12 -12.21
N SER A 66 3.10 -4.34 -12.35
CA SER A 66 1.71 -4.81 -12.34
C SER A 66 1.38 -5.69 -11.13
N VAL A 67 1.88 -5.31 -9.95
CA VAL A 67 1.50 -5.98 -8.69
C VAL A 67 0.24 -5.33 -8.15
N ARG A 68 -0.72 -6.12 -7.64
CA ARG A 68 -1.96 -5.58 -7.10
C ARG A 68 -1.67 -4.64 -5.93
N CYS A 69 -2.14 -3.40 -6.02
CA CYS A 69 -2.19 -2.49 -4.88
C CYS A 69 -3.60 -2.42 -4.30
N ILE A 70 -3.69 -2.06 -3.02
CA ILE A 70 -4.94 -1.97 -2.27
C ILE A 70 -4.97 -0.59 -1.60
N LEU A 71 -6.10 0.11 -1.73
CA LEU A 71 -6.32 1.41 -1.11
C LEU A 71 -7.11 1.21 0.18
N VAL A 72 -6.54 1.66 1.30
CA VAL A 72 -7.15 1.54 2.64
C VAL A 72 -7.39 2.92 3.23
N PRO A 73 -8.65 3.39 3.32
CA PRO A 73 -8.95 4.67 3.96
C PRO A 73 -8.74 4.56 5.48
N GLU A 74 -8.16 5.60 6.08
CA GLU A 74 -7.89 5.68 7.53
C GLU A 74 -8.64 6.85 8.19
N PRO A 75 -9.98 6.79 8.31
CA PRO A 75 -10.75 7.85 8.99
C PRO A 75 -10.39 8.04 10.47
N TRP A 76 -9.64 7.10 11.06
CA TRP A 76 -9.11 7.16 12.43
C TRP A 76 -7.70 7.76 12.52
N ASN A 77 -7.09 8.15 11.40
CA ASN A 77 -5.75 8.72 11.41
C ASN A 77 -5.77 10.10 12.11
N GLU A 78 -4.96 10.24 13.17
CA GLU A 78 -4.93 11.43 14.03
C GLU A 78 -4.35 12.68 13.33
N HIS A 79 -3.60 12.49 12.24
CA HIS A 79 -2.96 13.56 11.50
C HIS A 79 -3.80 14.03 10.31
N ASP A 80 -4.42 13.09 9.60
CA ASP A 80 -5.25 13.37 8.43
C ASP A 80 -6.38 12.34 8.31
N PRO A 81 -7.64 12.70 8.62
CA PRO A 81 -8.77 11.78 8.51
C PRO A 81 -9.10 11.40 7.06
N ASN A 82 -8.51 12.08 6.06
CA ASN A 82 -8.64 11.72 4.65
C ASN A 82 -7.55 10.75 4.19
N ALA A 83 -6.59 10.38 5.05
CA ALA A 83 -5.47 9.53 4.66
C ALA A 83 -5.92 8.23 4.00
N VAL A 84 -5.29 7.88 2.89
CA VAL A 84 -5.47 6.61 2.18
C VAL A 84 -4.12 5.91 2.08
N ALA A 85 -3.96 4.83 2.84
CA ALA A 85 -2.77 4.00 2.78
C ALA A 85 -2.77 3.17 1.50
N VAL A 86 -1.57 3.02 0.92
CA VAL A 86 -1.34 2.13 -0.22
C VAL A 86 -0.65 0.87 0.30
N MET A 87 -1.28 -0.27 0.07
CA MET A 87 -0.83 -1.58 0.50
C MET A 87 -0.51 -2.48 -0.71
N ILE A 88 0.47 -3.38 -0.55
CA ILE A 88 0.72 -4.50 -1.47
C ILE A 88 0.75 -5.77 -0.62
N GLY A 89 -0.23 -6.65 -0.84
CA GLY A 89 -0.56 -7.67 0.16
C GLY A 89 -0.87 -7.00 1.50
N GLN A 90 -0.28 -7.50 2.59
CA GLN A 90 -0.43 -6.92 3.93
C GLN A 90 0.66 -5.88 4.28
N ASN A 91 1.45 -5.46 3.29
CA ASN A 91 2.58 -4.56 3.50
C ASN A 91 2.22 -3.14 3.05
N GLN A 92 2.29 -2.19 3.97
CA GLN A 92 2.16 -0.78 3.64
C GLN A 92 3.39 -0.30 2.86
N VAL A 93 3.17 0.39 1.75
CA VAL A 93 4.24 0.93 0.90
C VAL A 93 4.25 2.47 0.86
N GLY A 94 3.18 3.11 1.33
CA GLY A 94 3.07 4.56 1.46
C GLY A 94 1.62 5.01 1.53
N TYR A 95 1.37 6.21 1.06
CA TYR A 95 0.05 6.86 1.03
C TYR A 95 -0.22 7.53 -0.31
N LEU A 96 -1.49 7.80 -0.60
CA LEU A 96 -1.84 8.86 -1.54
C LEU A 96 -1.39 10.21 -0.97
N ALA A 97 -1.03 11.16 -1.84
CA ALA A 97 -0.84 12.55 -1.44
C ALA A 97 -2.15 13.11 -0.84
N ALA A 98 -2.06 13.94 0.20
CA ALA A 98 -3.21 14.35 1.00
C ALA A 98 -4.29 15.11 0.19
N ASP A 99 -3.86 15.94 -0.75
CA ASP A 99 -4.73 16.68 -1.67
C ASP A 99 -5.54 15.73 -2.58
N LEU A 100 -4.89 14.67 -3.07
CA LEU A 100 -5.54 13.63 -3.85
C LEU A 100 -6.40 12.70 -2.99
N ALA A 101 -5.94 12.34 -1.79
CA ALA A 101 -6.66 11.43 -0.90
C ALA A 101 -8.06 11.95 -0.56
N ALA A 102 -8.21 13.27 -0.45
CA ALA A 102 -9.49 13.93 -0.21
C ALA A 102 -10.55 13.67 -1.30
N SER A 103 -10.17 13.43 -2.57
CA SER A 103 -11.14 13.10 -3.62
C SER A 103 -11.59 11.64 -3.59
N TYR A 104 -10.77 10.74 -3.04
CA TYR A 104 -11.05 9.31 -2.98
C TYR A 104 -11.76 8.87 -1.69
N THR A 105 -11.44 9.52 -0.57
CA THR A 105 -11.74 8.97 0.78
C THR A 105 -13.21 8.65 1.00
N ASP A 106 -14.14 9.49 0.56
CA ASP A 106 -15.58 9.27 0.77
C ASP A 106 -16.09 8.00 0.07
N GLY A 107 -15.71 7.81 -1.19
CA GLY A 107 -16.08 6.63 -1.96
C GLY A 107 -15.43 5.36 -1.42
N LEU A 108 -14.13 5.44 -1.08
CA LEU A 108 -13.40 4.33 -0.48
C LEU A 108 -13.97 3.94 0.90
N GLN A 109 -14.32 4.90 1.74
CA GLN A 109 -14.94 4.61 3.04
C GLN A 109 -16.31 3.95 2.89
N ARG A 110 -17.10 4.34 1.87
CA ARG A 110 -18.41 3.74 1.61
C ARG A 110 -18.29 2.25 1.32
N ILE A 111 -17.39 1.85 0.44
CA ILE A 111 -17.15 0.44 0.12
C ILE A 111 -16.47 -0.32 1.27
N ALA A 112 -15.58 0.34 2.03
CA ALA A 112 -14.94 -0.23 3.21
C ALA A 112 -15.94 -0.62 4.30
N ARG A 113 -16.99 0.20 4.52
CA ARG A 113 -18.09 -0.13 5.45
C ARG A 113 -18.91 -1.35 5.03
N LEU A 114 -18.88 -1.70 3.74
CA LEU A 114 -19.49 -2.91 3.19
C LEU A 114 -18.55 -4.11 3.23
N GLY A 115 -17.32 -3.96 3.74
CA GLY A 115 -16.31 -5.01 3.83
C GLY A 115 -15.44 -5.16 2.58
N TYR A 116 -15.44 -4.17 1.68
CA TYR A 116 -14.68 -4.20 0.43
C TYR A 116 -13.53 -3.18 0.42
N LEU A 117 -12.43 -3.50 -0.26
CA LEU A 117 -11.35 -2.55 -0.54
C LEU A 117 -11.11 -2.42 -2.04
N ALA A 118 -10.93 -1.17 -2.49
CA ALA A 118 -10.57 -0.88 -3.86
C ALA A 118 -9.15 -1.36 -4.17
N THR A 119 -8.94 -1.79 -5.40
CA THR A 119 -7.65 -2.25 -5.89
C THR A 119 -7.26 -1.59 -7.21
N GLY A 120 -5.97 -1.68 -7.52
CA GLY A 120 -5.38 -1.24 -8.79
C GLY A 120 -4.07 -1.96 -9.03
N GLU A 121 -3.22 -1.39 -9.88
CA GLU A 121 -1.88 -1.91 -10.14
C GLU A 121 -0.81 -0.99 -9.57
N ALA A 122 0.30 -1.57 -9.09
CA ALA A 122 1.49 -0.86 -8.67
C ALA A 122 2.69 -1.27 -9.51
N ARG A 123 3.52 -0.27 -9.78
CA ARG A 123 4.92 -0.42 -10.18
C ARG A 123 5.78 0.02 -9.00
N VAL A 124 6.57 -0.91 -8.48
CA VAL A 124 7.48 -0.64 -7.36
C VAL A 124 8.91 -0.77 -7.86
N TRP A 125 9.65 0.33 -7.83
CA TRP A 125 11.09 0.32 -8.03
C TRP A 125 11.80 0.47 -6.68
N VAL A 126 12.86 -0.30 -6.46
CA VAL A 126 13.69 -0.20 -5.27
C VAL A 126 15.16 -0.43 -5.63
N LYS A 127 16.05 0.25 -4.91
CA LYS A 127 17.51 0.13 -5.01
C LYS A 127 18.13 0.22 -3.62
N SER A 128 19.23 -0.50 -3.39
CA SER A 128 20.13 -0.26 -2.27
C SER A 128 21.31 0.60 -2.72
N ASP A 129 21.58 1.72 -2.05
CA ASP A 129 22.70 2.63 -2.32
C ASP A 129 23.52 2.73 -1.03
N ASP A 130 24.65 2.02 -0.94
CA ASP A 130 25.49 1.98 0.28
C ASP A 130 24.69 1.65 1.55
N GLY A 131 23.76 0.70 1.45
CA GLY A 131 22.87 0.28 2.54
C GLY A 131 21.64 1.16 2.76
N ILE A 132 21.54 2.31 2.10
CA ILE A 132 20.34 3.16 2.08
C ILE A 132 19.37 2.63 1.02
N ILE A 133 18.12 2.37 1.41
CA ILE A 133 17.10 1.99 0.44
C ILE A 133 16.47 3.24 -0.16
N ARG A 134 16.43 3.29 -1.48
CA ARG A 134 15.61 4.22 -2.24
C ARG A 134 14.49 3.43 -2.89
N ALA A 135 13.27 3.95 -2.79
CA ALA A 135 12.10 3.37 -3.42
C ALA A 135 11.31 4.44 -4.15
N ARG A 136 10.59 4.01 -5.18
CA ARG A 136 9.54 4.78 -5.83
C ARG A 136 8.38 3.83 -6.09
N VAL A 137 7.19 4.23 -5.66
CA VAL A 137 5.96 3.49 -5.94
C VAL A 137 5.06 4.36 -6.81
N THR A 138 4.64 3.82 -7.94
CA THR A 138 3.62 4.43 -8.79
C THR A 138 2.44 3.48 -8.88
N ILE A 139 1.23 3.97 -8.69
CA ILE A 139 0.00 3.19 -8.84
C ILE A 139 -0.78 3.63 -10.07
N LEU A 140 -1.55 2.70 -10.61
CA LEU A 140 -2.56 2.87 -11.65
C LEU A 140 -3.89 2.45 -11.01
N ILE A 141 -4.77 3.42 -10.77
CA ILE A 141 -6.04 3.21 -10.08
C ILE A 141 -7.19 3.81 -10.89
N PRO A 142 -8.45 3.43 -10.61
CA PRO A 142 -9.60 4.05 -11.24
C PRO A 142 -9.73 5.52 -10.79
N ASP A 143 -10.28 6.38 -11.64
CA ASP A 143 -10.72 7.71 -11.24
C ASP A 143 -11.64 7.68 -10.00
N ALA A 144 -11.52 8.70 -9.15
CA ALA A 144 -12.26 8.79 -7.88
C ALA A 144 -13.79 8.70 -8.06
N SER A 145 -14.33 9.21 -9.18
CA SER A 145 -15.77 9.16 -9.47
C SER A 145 -16.31 7.74 -9.61
N GLN A 146 -15.45 6.76 -9.88
CA GLN A 146 -15.83 5.35 -9.97
C GLN A 146 -16.24 4.77 -8.62
N PHE A 147 -15.97 5.45 -7.49
CA PHE A 147 -16.32 5.00 -6.13
C PHE A 147 -17.49 5.77 -5.51
N GLY A 148 -18.14 6.66 -6.26
CA GLY A 148 -19.28 7.49 -5.86
C GLY A 148 -20.59 6.74 -5.65
#